data_AF-A0A9N9IX30-F1
#
_entry.id   AF-A0A9N9IX30-F1
#
_cell.length_a   1.000
_cell.length_b   1.000
_cell.length_c   1.000
_cell.angle_alpha   90.00
_cell.angle_beta   90.00
_cell.angle_gamma   90.00
#
_symmetry.space_group_name_H-M   'P 1'
#
loop_
_entity.id
_entity.type
_entity.pdbx_description
1 polymer ?
#
loop_
_entity_poly.entity_id
_entity_poly.type
_entity_poly.pdbx_seq_one_letter_code
_entity_poly.pdbx_strand_id
1 'polypeptide(L)'
;LLWCKECDPLRMIEGWTSGNSVIDKFIKDTMYEMYDQRNEKYPRFLEWVPFDRFTDIKEISEGGFAKVYSATWIDGKSKFYKQYDGGWKKSNPKPMKVALKRLNGSRNMSAKYCSELKAHWDFYLTGYGTLKLLKFYGITKDPETKDFIMI
;
A
#
# COMPACT_ATOMS: atom_id res chain seq x y z
N LEU A 1 -15.65 -26.56 -11.64
CA LEU A 1 -15.19 -25.15 -11.61
C LEU A 1 -14.10 -25.04 -10.54
N LEU A 2 -12.82 -25.13 -10.93
CA LEU A 2 -11.72 -24.95 -9.98
C LEU A 2 -11.70 -23.48 -9.55
N TRP A 3 -12.18 -23.20 -8.35
CA TRP A 3 -11.94 -21.93 -7.67
C TRP A 3 -10.43 -21.79 -7.46
N CYS A 4 -9.81 -20.81 -8.10
CA CYS A 4 -8.42 -20.47 -7.87
C CYS A 4 -8.26 -19.95 -6.44
N LYS A 5 -7.68 -20.77 -5.56
CA LYS A 5 -7.44 -20.43 -4.15
C LYS A 5 -6.52 -19.21 -3.96
N GLU A 6 -5.69 -18.89 -4.96
CA GLU A 6 -4.73 -17.77 -4.98
C GLU A 6 -5.29 -16.49 -5.61
N CYS A 7 -6.52 -16.56 -6.14
CA CYS A 7 -7.13 -15.47 -6.92
C CYS A 7 -8.19 -14.69 -6.13
N ASP A 8 -8.39 -15.00 -4.85
CA ASP A 8 -9.34 -14.32 -3.98
C ASP A 8 -8.63 -13.20 -3.20
N PRO A 9 -8.90 -11.91 -3.51
CA PRO A 9 -8.34 -10.80 -2.75
C PRO A 9 -8.65 -10.88 -1.25
N LEU A 10 -9.78 -11.48 -0.86
CA LEU A 10 -10.17 -11.66 0.54
C LEU A 10 -9.28 -12.69 1.26
N ARG A 11 -8.75 -13.70 0.56
CA ARG A 11 -7.79 -14.64 1.17
C ARG A 11 -6.40 -14.05 1.32
N MET A 12 -6.04 -13.04 0.52
CA MET A 12 -4.82 -12.25 0.74
C MET A 12 -4.90 -11.32 1.96
N ILE A 13 -6.10 -11.04 2.47
CA ILE A 13 -6.33 -10.29 3.71
C ILE A 13 -5.96 -11.14 4.95
N GLU A 14 -6.04 -12.46 4.83
CA GLU A 14 -5.86 -13.43 5.91
C GLU A 14 -4.48 -14.09 5.81
N GLY A 15 -3.44 -13.47 6.37
CA GLY A 15 -2.12 -14.11 6.39
C GLY A 15 -0.95 -13.21 6.79
N TRP A 16 -1.15 -11.90 6.87
CA TRP A 16 -0.14 -10.95 7.31
C TRP A 16 -0.67 -10.06 8.44
N THR A 17 0.26 -9.55 9.23
CA THR A 17 0.02 -8.49 10.22
C THR A 17 1.25 -7.58 10.25
N SER A 18 1.03 -6.29 10.44
CA SER A 18 2.11 -5.32 10.72
C SER A 18 2.56 -5.32 12.19
N GLY A 19 1.86 -6.08 13.04
CA GLY A 19 1.96 -5.99 14.49
C GLY A 19 1.31 -4.73 15.07
N ASN A 20 0.49 -4.02 14.27
CA ASN A 20 -0.30 -2.88 14.73
C ASN A 20 -1.73 -2.96 14.16
N SER A 21 -2.70 -3.11 15.05
CA SER A 21 -4.10 -3.32 14.67
C SER A 21 -4.73 -2.14 13.94
N VAL A 22 -4.26 -0.91 14.17
CA VAL A 22 -4.76 0.29 13.49
C VAL A 22 -4.32 0.30 12.02
N ILE A 23 -3.05 0.00 11.77
CA ILE A 23 -2.51 -0.13 10.40
C ILE A 23 -3.14 -1.32 9.68
N ASP A 24 -3.22 -2.47 10.35
CA ASP A 24 -3.83 -3.66 9.77
C ASP A 24 -5.28 -3.38 9.37
N LYS A 25 -6.06 -2.76 10.25
CA LYS A 25 -7.44 -2.37 9.95
C LYS A 25 -7.49 -1.39 8.78
N PHE A 26 -6.68 -0.33 8.78
CA PHE A 26 -6.66 0.67 7.72
C PHE A 26 -6.40 0.06 6.34
N ILE A 27 -5.36 -0.78 6.22
CA ILE A 27 -5.03 -1.45 4.96
C ILE A 27 -6.17 -2.40 4.54
N LYS A 28 -6.69 -3.20 5.47
CA LYS A 28 -7.81 -4.12 5.19
C LYS A 28 -9.07 -3.40 4.74
N ASP A 29 -9.41 -2.27 5.37
CA ASP A 29 -10.54 -1.44 4.95
C ASP A 29 -10.39 -1.01 3.49
N THR A 30 -9.20 -0.58 3.04
CA THR A 30 -8.98 -0.24 1.62
C THR A 30 -9.17 -1.43 0.67
N MET A 31 -8.86 -2.64 1.12
CA MET A 31 -9.06 -3.88 0.33
C MET A 31 -10.54 -4.30 0.30
N TYR A 32 -11.29 -4.09 1.37
CA TYR A 32 -12.74 -4.32 1.38
C TYR A 32 -13.49 -3.30 0.52
N GLU A 33 -13.12 -2.02 0.59
CA GLU A 33 -13.66 -0.97 -0.28
C GLU A 33 -13.43 -1.30 -1.76
N MET A 34 -12.24 -1.80 -2.09
CA MET A 34 -11.91 -2.33 -3.42
C MET A 34 -12.85 -3.43 -3.87
N TYR A 35 -13.14 -4.41 -3.01
CA TYR A 35 -13.99 -5.55 -3.35
C TYR A 35 -15.44 -5.13 -3.63
N ASP A 36 -15.96 -4.12 -2.92
CA ASP A 36 -17.32 -3.63 -3.11
C ASP A 36 -17.48 -2.75 -4.37
N GLN A 37 -16.38 -2.18 -4.89
CA GLN A 37 -16.37 -1.38 -6.12
C GLN A 37 -16.45 -2.26 -7.40
N ARG A 38 -17.63 -2.84 -7.63
CA ARG A 38 -17.90 -3.84 -8.71
C ARG A 38 -17.61 -3.38 -10.13
N ASN A 39 -17.45 -2.07 -10.36
CA ASN A 39 -17.35 -1.45 -11.68
C ASN A 39 -15.93 -0.96 -12.03
N GLU A 40 -14.96 -1.00 -11.11
CA GLU A 40 -13.61 -0.55 -11.39
C GLU A 40 -12.76 -1.67 -12.01
N LYS A 41 -12.27 -1.44 -13.25
CA LYS A 41 -11.43 -2.43 -13.97
C LYS A 41 -10.06 -2.65 -13.31
N TYR A 42 -9.56 -1.63 -12.60
CA TYR A 42 -8.25 -1.61 -11.96
C TYR A 42 -8.39 -1.09 -10.54
N PRO A 43 -8.78 -1.96 -9.59
CA PRO A 43 -9.00 -1.57 -8.22
C PRO A 43 -7.75 -0.96 -7.58
N ARG A 44 -7.94 0.08 -6.76
CA ARG A 44 -6.92 0.62 -5.87
C ARG A 44 -7.11 0.08 -4.46
N PHE A 45 -6.03 -0.39 -3.86
CA PHE A 45 -5.95 -0.77 -2.45
C PHE A 45 -4.49 -0.60 -2.00
N LEU A 46 -4.28 -0.56 -0.68
CA LEU A 46 -2.97 -0.50 -0.06
C LEU A 46 -2.45 -1.90 0.26
N GLU A 47 -1.12 -2.06 0.24
CA GLU A 47 -0.45 -3.31 0.60
C GLU A 47 0.39 -3.13 1.87
N TRP A 48 0.39 -4.14 2.73
CA TRP A 48 1.45 -4.28 3.71
C TRP A 48 2.65 -4.94 3.07
N VAL A 49 3.82 -4.31 3.18
CA VAL A 49 5.05 -4.81 2.56
C VAL A 49 6.13 -4.98 3.63
N PRO A 50 6.66 -6.20 3.84
CA PRO A 50 7.82 -6.40 4.70
C PRO A 50 9.01 -5.54 4.23
N PHE A 51 9.73 -4.93 5.18
CA PHE A 51 10.76 -3.94 4.85
C PHE A 51 11.95 -4.53 4.07
N ASP A 52 12.21 -5.83 4.23
CA ASP A 52 13.26 -6.56 3.53
C ASP A 52 12.99 -6.75 2.03
N ARG A 53 11.79 -6.38 1.54
CA ARG A 53 11.45 -6.33 0.12
C ARG A 53 11.93 -5.05 -0.57
N PHE A 54 12.53 -4.12 0.17
CA PHE A 54 13.12 -2.91 -0.37
C PHE A 54 14.64 -2.99 -0.41
N THR A 55 15.21 -2.63 -1.56
CA THR A 55 16.65 -2.57 -1.80
C THR A 55 17.04 -1.21 -2.36
N ASP A 56 18.35 -0.94 -2.48
CA ASP A 56 18.89 0.35 -2.96
C ASP A 56 18.33 1.57 -2.22
N ILE A 57 18.09 1.44 -0.91
CA ILE A 57 17.48 2.50 -0.11
C ILE A 57 18.48 3.65 0.03
N LYS A 58 18.09 4.84 -0.43
CA LYS A 58 18.90 6.06 -0.36
C LYS A 58 18.05 7.23 0.09
N GLU A 59 18.49 7.96 1.11
CA GLU A 59 17.84 9.21 1.51
C GLU A 59 17.92 10.22 0.34
N ILE A 60 16.80 10.86 0.03
CA ILE A 60 16.71 11.87 -1.04
C ILE A 60 16.32 13.25 -0.51
N SER A 61 15.69 13.31 0.68
CA SER A 61 15.31 14.57 1.31
C SER A 61 14.95 14.35 2.77
N GLU A 62 15.33 15.33 3.60
CA GLU A 62 14.86 15.47 4.97
C GLU A 62 14.26 16.88 5.13
N GLY A 63 13.05 16.94 5.69
CA GLY A 63 12.40 18.18 6.07
C GLY A 63 11.85 18.11 7.48
N GLY A 64 11.29 19.22 7.98
CA GLY A 64 10.81 19.30 9.37
C GLY A 64 9.68 18.33 9.75
N PHE A 65 9.04 17.68 8.78
CA PHE A 65 7.89 16.78 9.00
C PHE A 65 8.12 15.34 8.56
N ALA A 66 9.12 15.08 7.69
CA ALA A 66 9.34 13.77 7.10
C ALA A 66 10.76 13.60 6.58
N LYS A 67 11.21 12.35 6.56
CA LYS A 67 12.34 11.89 5.74
C LYS A 67 11.82 11.10 4.55
N VAL A 68 12.42 11.29 3.38
CA VAL A 68 12.04 10.60 2.15
C VAL A 68 13.25 9.86 1.60
N TYR A 69 13.04 8.61 1.24
CA TYR A 69 14.05 7.74 0.65
C TYR A 69 13.57 7.28 -0.72
N SER A 70 14.50 7.08 -1.66
CA SER A 70 14.26 6.28 -2.86
C SER A 70 14.60 4.82 -2.57
N ALA A 71 13.87 3.88 -3.15
CA ALA A 71 14.14 2.45 -3.02
C ALA A 71 13.67 1.67 -4.26
N THR A 72 14.18 0.45 -4.42
CA THR A 72 13.63 -0.58 -5.32
C THR A 72 12.75 -1.53 -4.51
N TRP A 73 11.45 -1.57 -4.81
CA TRP A 73 10.56 -2.62 -4.32
C TRP A 73 10.69 -3.83 -5.25
N ILE A 74 11.27 -4.94 -4.75
CA ILE A 74 11.64 -6.09 -5.58
C ILE A 74 10.44 -6.90 -6.07
N ASP A 75 9.39 -7.02 -5.26
CA ASP A 75 8.17 -7.72 -5.68
C ASP A 75 7.35 -6.85 -6.63
N GLY A 76 7.37 -5.52 -6.41
CA GLY A 76 6.55 -4.55 -7.10
C GLY A 76 5.08 -4.59 -6.67
N LYS A 77 4.29 -3.61 -7.15
CA LYS A 77 2.88 -3.48 -6.76
C LYS A 77 2.03 -4.64 -7.29
N SER A 78 1.24 -5.28 -6.42
CA SER A 78 0.20 -6.20 -6.84
C SER A 78 -0.83 -5.48 -7.70
N LYS A 79 -1.25 -6.12 -8.79
CA LYS A 79 -2.38 -5.65 -9.60
C LYS A 79 -3.32 -6.80 -9.85
N PHE A 80 -4.61 -6.51 -9.71
CA PHE A 80 -5.69 -7.41 -10.02
C PHE A 80 -6.52 -6.80 -11.14
N TYR A 81 -7.02 -7.65 -12.00
CA TYR A 81 -7.99 -7.27 -13.01
C TYR A 81 -9.16 -8.23 -12.98
N LYS A 82 -10.35 -7.68 -13.20
CA LYS A 82 -11.58 -8.45 -13.27
C LYS A 82 -11.62 -9.22 -14.59
N GLN A 83 -11.93 -10.50 -14.51
CA GLN A 83 -12.15 -11.38 -15.64
C GLN A 83 -13.62 -11.36 -16.08
N TYR A 84 -13.89 -11.82 -17.30
CA TYR A 84 -15.24 -11.85 -17.86
C TYR A 84 -16.21 -12.74 -17.06
N ASP A 85 -15.69 -13.76 -16.38
CA ASP A 85 -16.46 -14.67 -15.51
C ASP A 85 -16.75 -14.09 -14.11
N GLY A 86 -16.34 -12.84 -13.86
CA GLY A 86 -16.50 -12.17 -12.57
C GLY A 86 -15.40 -12.49 -11.56
N GLY A 87 -14.48 -13.39 -11.87
CA GLY A 87 -13.31 -13.68 -11.04
C GLY A 87 -12.24 -12.58 -11.12
N TRP A 88 -11.32 -12.60 -10.17
CA TRP A 88 -10.13 -11.73 -10.20
C TRP A 88 -8.92 -12.52 -10.67
N LYS A 89 -8.00 -11.85 -11.37
CA LYS A 89 -6.70 -12.44 -11.74
C LYS A 89 -5.57 -11.52 -11.32
N LYS A 90 -4.60 -12.08 -10.61
CA LYS A 90 -3.36 -11.40 -10.24
C LYS A 90 -2.45 -11.29 -11.46
N SER A 91 -1.91 -10.10 -11.72
CA SER A 91 -0.83 -9.93 -12.68
C SER A 91 0.52 -10.31 -12.06
N ASN A 92 1.49 -10.71 -12.86
CA ASN A 92 2.87 -10.86 -12.41
C ASN A 92 3.49 -9.46 -12.20
N PRO A 93 3.73 -9.03 -10.95
CA PRO A 93 4.35 -7.74 -10.70
C PRO A 93 5.84 -7.81 -11.07
N LYS A 94 6.45 -6.64 -11.27
CA LYS A 94 7.88 -6.49 -11.59
C LYS A 94 8.50 -5.49 -10.62
N PRO A 95 9.80 -5.63 -10.33
CA PRO A 95 10.52 -4.66 -9.51
C PRO A 95 10.27 -3.22 -9.99
N MET A 96 10.08 -2.30 -9.06
CA MET A 96 9.84 -0.89 -9.39
C MET A 96 10.50 0.05 -8.41
N LYS A 97 10.87 1.25 -8.89
CA LYS A 97 11.35 2.33 -8.04
C LYS A 97 10.16 2.98 -7.32
N VAL A 98 10.33 3.21 -6.02
CA VAL A 98 9.33 3.80 -5.12
C VAL A 98 9.96 4.87 -4.24
N ALA A 99 9.11 5.72 -3.66
CA ALA A 99 9.50 6.67 -2.63
C ALA A 99 9.00 6.18 -1.27
N LEU A 100 9.91 6.02 -0.32
CA LEU A 100 9.58 5.66 1.06
C LEU A 100 9.49 6.94 1.88
N LYS A 101 8.29 7.33 2.29
CA LYS A 101 8.05 8.55 3.09
C LYS A 101 7.82 8.18 4.55
N ARG A 102 8.78 8.51 5.40
CA ARG A 102 8.73 8.33 6.86
C ARG A 102 8.26 9.63 7.51
N LEU A 103 7.08 9.60 8.11
CA LEU A 103 6.52 10.75 8.84
C LEU A 103 7.00 10.77 10.29
N ASN A 104 7.18 11.96 10.84
CA ASN A 104 7.55 12.15 12.25
C ASN A 104 6.43 11.61 13.17
N GLY A 105 6.81 10.87 14.21
CA GLY A 105 5.85 10.30 15.18
C GLY A 105 5.06 9.09 14.66
N SER A 106 5.50 8.47 13.56
CA SER A 106 4.84 7.30 12.97
C SER A 106 4.87 6.06 13.89
N ARG A 107 5.95 5.83 14.65
CA ARG A 107 6.04 4.70 15.62
C ARG A 107 4.85 4.58 16.57
N ASN A 108 4.33 5.72 17.07
CA ASN A 108 3.26 5.72 18.07
C ASN A 108 1.86 5.88 17.46
N MET A 109 1.74 5.89 16.11
CA MET A 109 0.45 6.04 15.44
C MET A 109 -0.38 7.20 15.99
N SER A 110 0.25 8.38 16.11
CA SER A 110 -0.44 9.56 16.62
C SER A 110 -1.69 9.88 15.78
N ALA A 111 -2.68 10.54 16.37
CA ALA A 111 -3.87 10.99 15.63
C ALA A 111 -3.50 11.79 14.37
N LYS A 112 -2.42 12.59 14.44
CA LYS A 112 -1.87 13.33 13.30
C LYS A 112 -1.43 12.39 12.17
N TYR A 113 -0.69 11.34 12.49
CA TYR A 113 -0.25 10.36 11.50
C TYR A 113 -1.42 9.64 10.82
N CYS A 114 -2.42 9.20 11.59
CA CYS A 114 -3.63 8.58 11.04
C CYS A 114 -4.39 9.53 10.09
N SER A 115 -4.53 10.80 10.46
CA SER A 115 -5.16 11.81 9.61
C SER A 115 -4.38 12.05 8.32
N GLU A 116 -3.05 12.11 8.38
CA GLU A 116 -2.19 12.25 7.19
C GLU A 116 -2.27 11.02 6.28
N LEU A 117 -2.27 9.81 6.84
CA LEU A 117 -2.46 8.56 6.08
C LEU A 117 -3.79 8.57 5.32
N LYS A 118 -4.88 8.93 6.01
CA LYS A 118 -6.21 8.99 5.41
C LYS A 118 -6.28 10.05 4.31
N ALA A 119 -5.74 11.25 4.55
CA ALA A 119 -5.70 12.30 3.55
C ALA A 119 -4.93 11.89 2.28
N HIS A 120 -3.80 11.18 2.45
CA HIS A 120 -3.05 10.62 1.32
C HIS A 120 -3.84 9.55 0.54
N TRP A 121 -4.60 8.71 1.25
CA TRP A 121 -5.48 7.72 0.62
C TRP A 121 -6.63 8.38 -0.16
N ASP A 122 -7.34 9.32 0.46
CA ASP A 122 -8.45 10.05 -0.17
C ASP A 122 -7.98 10.82 -1.41
N PHE A 123 -6.79 11.44 -1.34
CA PHE A 123 -6.18 12.12 -2.47
C PHE A 123 -5.80 11.14 -3.60
N TYR A 124 -5.30 9.96 -3.26
CA TYR A 124 -5.01 8.91 -4.24
C TYR A 124 -6.28 8.38 -4.94
N LEU A 125 -7.41 8.31 -4.23
CA LEU A 125 -8.69 7.88 -4.78
C LEU A 125 -9.35 8.94 -5.68
N THR A 126 -9.27 10.22 -5.32
CA THR A 126 -9.95 11.32 -6.03
C THR A 126 -9.25 11.78 -7.31
N GLY A 127 -8.02 11.33 -7.55
CA GLY A 127 -7.16 11.73 -8.66
C GLY A 127 -7.56 11.25 -10.07
N TYR A 128 -8.84 11.12 -10.39
CA TYR A 128 -9.27 10.93 -11.78
C TYR A 128 -9.20 12.27 -12.53
N GLY A 129 -8.16 12.49 -13.35
CA GLY A 129 -8.27 13.46 -14.45
C GLY A 129 -7.05 14.26 -14.85
N THR A 130 -6.22 14.82 -13.95
CA THR A 130 -5.40 15.97 -14.39
C THR A 130 -4.01 16.21 -13.79
N LEU A 131 -3.46 15.40 -12.89
CA LEU A 131 -2.06 15.60 -12.46
C LEU A 131 -1.38 14.25 -12.22
N LYS A 132 -0.06 14.16 -12.45
CA LYS A 132 0.78 13.02 -12.05
C LYS A 132 0.70 12.87 -10.52
N LEU A 133 -0.29 12.13 -10.04
CA LEU A 133 -0.57 12.01 -8.60
C LEU A 133 0.53 11.24 -7.89
N LEU A 134 0.80 11.67 -6.65
CA LEU A 134 1.47 10.85 -5.65
C LEU A 134 0.63 9.60 -5.41
N LYS A 135 1.06 8.49 -5.99
CA LYS A 135 0.45 7.19 -5.75
C LYS A 135 0.81 6.76 -4.34
N PHE A 136 -0.17 6.18 -3.65
CA PHE A 136 0.02 5.58 -2.34
C PHE A 136 -0.18 4.08 -2.50
N TYR A 137 0.90 3.31 -2.39
CA TYR A 137 0.89 1.88 -2.70
C TYR A 137 0.67 1.02 -1.48
N GLY A 138 1.11 1.48 -0.33
CA GLY A 138 1.10 0.64 0.85
C GLY A 138 1.91 1.21 1.99
N ILE A 139 2.08 0.40 3.02
CA ILE A 139 2.80 0.74 4.23
C ILE A 139 3.81 -0.36 4.54
N THR A 140 4.97 0.05 5.03
CA THR A 140 5.99 -0.83 5.59
C THR A 140 6.38 -0.33 6.99
N LYS A 141 7.22 -1.10 7.69
CA LYS A 141 7.74 -0.72 9.00
C LYS A 141 9.23 -0.99 9.06
N ASP A 142 9.97 0.05 9.35
CA ASP A 142 11.41 -0.03 9.54
C ASP A 142 11.73 -0.94 10.74
N PRO A 143 12.55 -1.99 10.55
CA PRO A 143 12.85 -2.95 11.60
C PRO A 143 13.73 -2.36 12.71
N GLU A 144 14.51 -1.31 12.45
CA GLU A 144 15.40 -0.65 13.41
C GLU A 144 14.64 0.41 14.20
N THR A 145 14.03 1.37 13.50
CA THR A 145 13.39 2.53 14.13
C THR A 145 11.98 2.22 14.63
N LYS A 146 11.36 1.15 14.10
CA LYS A 146 9.95 0.76 14.31
C LYS A 146 8.94 1.77 13.78
N ASP A 147 9.40 2.75 13.00
CA ASP A 147 8.55 3.74 12.36
C ASP A 147 7.79 3.13 11.18
N PHE A 148 6.54 3.56 11.00
CA PHE A 148 5.73 3.20 9.84
C PHE A 148 6.02 4.15 8.68
N ILE A 149 6.17 3.57 7.49
CA ILE A 149 6.65 4.26 6.30
C ILE A 149 5.65 4.04 5.17
N MET A 150 5.29 5.13 4.49
CA MET A 150 4.43 5.10 3.32
C MET A 150 5.24 4.78 2.06
N ILE A 151 4.67 4.01 1.14
CA ILE A 151 5.28 3.58 -0.13
C ILE A 151 4.57 4.23 -1.33
#